data_AF-A0A1J3D5H1-F1
#
_entry.id   AF-A0A1J3D5H1-F1
#
_cell.length_a   1.000
_cell.length_b   1.000
_cell.length_c   1.000
_cell.angle_alpha   90.00
_cell.angle_beta   90.00
_cell.angle_gamma   90.00
#
_symmetry.space_group_name_H-M   'P 1'
#
loop_
_entity.id
_entity.type
_entity.pdbx_description
1 polymer ?
#
loop_
_entity_poly.entity_id
_entity_poly.type
_entity_poly.pdbx_seq_one_letter_code
_entity_poly.pdbx_strand_id
1 'polypeptide(L)'
;ADFRGKQLEAIQAVVSGRDCFCLMPTGGGKSICYQIPALAKPGIVLVVSPLIALMENQVIALKEKGISAEYLSSTQPTHVKNKIHEDLDSGKPSVRLLYVTPELIA
;
A
#
# COMPACT_ATOMS: atom_id res chain seq x y z
N ALA A 1 -8.25 20.44 -6.68
CA ALA A 1 -7.30 20.05 -5.61
C ALA A 1 -6.12 19.45 -6.33
N ASP A 2 -4.96 20.08 -6.22
CA ASP A 2 -3.85 19.84 -7.15
C ASP A 2 -2.78 18.95 -6.54
N PHE A 3 -2.07 18.21 -7.41
CA PHE A 3 -0.90 17.44 -7.02
C PHE A 3 0.22 18.36 -6.54
N ARG A 4 0.93 17.93 -5.49
CA ARG A 4 2.04 18.69 -4.92
C ARG A 4 3.37 18.25 -5.55
N GLY A 5 4.20 19.20 -5.95
CA GLY A 5 5.56 18.93 -6.42
C GLY A 5 5.58 17.90 -7.55
N LYS A 6 6.30 16.78 -7.33
CA LYS A 6 6.50 15.70 -8.32
C LYS A 6 5.55 14.50 -8.19
N GLN A 7 4.44 14.66 -7.46
CA GLN A 7 3.49 13.56 -7.25
C GLN A 7 2.88 13.06 -8.55
N LEU A 8 2.44 13.96 -9.43
CA LEU A 8 1.79 13.57 -10.68
C LEU A 8 2.76 12.79 -11.58
N GLU A 9 4.00 13.27 -11.72
CA GLU A 9 5.01 12.58 -12.53
C GLU A 9 5.34 11.19 -11.97
N ALA A 10 5.44 11.05 -10.64
CA ALA A 10 5.67 9.75 -10.00
C ALA A 10 4.50 8.78 -10.22
N ILE A 11 3.25 9.26 -10.04
CA ILE A 11 2.04 8.46 -10.28
C ILE A 11 1.99 8.01 -11.74
N GLN A 12 2.23 8.92 -12.68
CA GLN A 12 2.21 8.61 -14.11
C GLN A 12 3.29 7.60 -14.49
N ALA A 13 4.48 7.67 -13.89
CA ALA A 13 5.52 6.66 -14.10
C ALA A 13 5.03 5.26 -13.67
N VAL A 14 4.51 5.13 -12.44
CA VAL A 14 4.01 3.85 -11.90
C VAL A 14 2.81 3.33 -12.69
N VAL A 15 1.85 4.18 -13.03
CA VAL A 15 0.68 3.81 -13.87
C VAL A 15 1.11 3.43 -15.28
N SER A 16 2.23 3.93 -15.79
CA SER A 16 2.78 3.50 -17.09
C SER A 16 3.62 2.22 -17.00
N GLY A 17 3.74 1.61 -15.81
CA GLY A 17 4.57 0.42 -15.60
C GLY A 17 6.07 0.69 -15.63
N ARG A 18 6.49 1.93 -15.35
CA ARG A 18 7.89 2.32 -15.25
C ARG A 18 8.32 2.38 -13.78
N ASP A 19 9.56 1.97 -13.53
CA ASP A 19 10.19 2.14 -12.23
C ASP A 19 10.40 3.62 -11.92
N CYS A 20 10.22 3.98 -10.65
CA CYS A 20 10.30 5.37 -10.18
C CYS A 20 10.99 5.45 -8.83
N PHE A 21 12.09 6.21 -8.76
CA PHE A 21 12.69 6.63 -7.49
C PHE A 21 12.13 7.99 -7.08
N CYS A 22 11.43 8.02 -5.95
CA CYS A 22 10.70 9.20 -5.49
C CYS A 22 11.41 9.85 -4.30
N LEU A 23 12.21 10.89 -4.55
CA LEU A 23 12.86 11.70 -3.52
C LEU A 23 11.98 12.88 -3.12
N MET A 24 11.37 12.81 -1.94
CA MET A 24 10.53 13.88 -1.39
C MET A 24 10.71 13.98 0.14
N PRO A 25 10.54 15.17 0.74
CA PRO A 25 10.62 15.33 2.19
C PRO A 25 9.54 14.53 2.92
N THR A 26 9.76 14.26 4.21
CA THR A 26 8.70 13.76 5.10
C THR A 26 7.53 14.75 5.10
N GLY A 27 6.29 14.24 5.10
CA GLY A 27 5.10 15.08 4.94
C GLY A 27 4.82 15.56 3.49
N GLY A 28 5.75 15.34 2.55
CA GLY A 28 5.56 15.68 1.13
C GLY A 28 4.50 14.86 0.39
N GLY A 29 3.85 13.91 1.06
CA GLY A 29 2.78 13.10 0.49
C GLY A 29 3.24 11.97 -0.43
N LYS A 30 4.41 11.36 -0.17
CA LYS A 30 4.94 10.22 -0.94
C LYS A 30 3.95 9.07 -1.08
N SER A 31 3.13 8.83 -0.04
CA SER A 31 2.19 7.71 -0.03
C SER A 31 1.17 7.76 -1.16
N ILE A 32 0.78 8.97 -1.58
CA ILE A 32 -0.19 9.15 -2.66
C ILE A 32 0.34 8.60 -3.99
N CYS A 33 1.67 8.57 -4.16
CA CYS A 33 2.33 8.13 -5.38
C CYS A 33 2.16 6.64 -5.65
N TYR A 34 1.89 5.82 -4.63
CA TYR A 34 1.56 4.40 -4.79
C TYR A 34 0.08 4.08 -4.44
N GLN A 35 -0.58 4.89 -3.60
CA GLN A 35 -2.00 4.71 -3.28
C GLN A 35 -2.93 4.96 -4.46
N ILE A 36 -2.66 5.99 -5.28
CA ILE A 36 -3.47 6.24 -6.49
C ILE A 36 -3.32 5.09 -7.49
N PRO A 37 -2.10 4.63 -7.85
CA PRO A 37 -1.94 3.46 -8.70
C PRO A 37 -2.67 2.21 -8.19
N ALA A 38 -2.68 1.98 -6.87
CA ALA A 38 -3.39 0.86 -6.26
C ALA A 38 -4.89 0.85 -6.54
N LEU A 39 -5.50 2.02 -6.70
CA LEU A 39 -6.92 2.17 -7.04
C LEU A 39 -7.15 2.18 -8.55
N ALA A 40 -6.22 2.76 -9.32
CA ALA A 40 -6.35 2.97 -10.74
C ALA A 40 -6.16 1.70 -11.59
N LYS A 41 -5.43 0.70 -11.09
CA LYS A 41 -5.17 -0.56 -11.80
C LYS A 41 -5.75 -1.79 -11.08
N PRO A 42 -6.17 -2.82 -11.81
CA PRO A 42 -6.52 -4.10 -11.19
C PRO A 42 -5.31 -4.72 -10.49
N GLY A 43 -5.58 -5.52 -9.47
CA GLY A 43 -4.56 -6.17 -8.65
C GLY A 43 -4.31 -5.47 -7.32
N ILE A 44 -3.22 -5.88 -6.67
CA ILE A 44 -2.82 -5.46 -5.34
C ILE A 44 -1.50 -4.69 -5.43
N VAL A 45 -1.39 -3.59 -4.71
CA VAL A 45 -0.10 -2.94 -4.46
C VAL A 45 0.49 -3.47 -3.15
N LEU A 46 1.65 -4.11 -3.26
CA LEU A 46 2.45 -4.55 -2.12
C LEU A 46 3.33 -3.39 -1.64
N VAL A 47 3.21 -3.02 -0.37
CA VAL A 47 3.99 -1.94 0.26
C VAL A 47 4.91 -2.53 1.33
N VAL A 48 6.20 -2.54 1.08
CA VAL A 48 7.19 -3.02 2.05
C VAL A 48 7.58 -1.87 2.97
N SER A 49 7.41 -2.04 4.28
CA SER A 49 7.73 -1.01 5.28
C SER A 49 8.36 -1.64 6.53
N PRO A 50 9.48 -1.09 7.04
CA PRO A 50 10.15 -1.64 8.23
C PRO A 50 9.42 -1.34 9.54
N LEU A 51 8.55 -0.33 9.57
CA LEU A 51 7.90 0.14 10.81
C LEU A 51 6.44 -0.29 10.88
N ILE A 52 6.12 -1.20 11.81
CA ILE A 52 4.74 -1.70 12.02
C ILE A 52 3.77 -0.57 12.36
N ALA A 53 4.15 0.33 13.26
CA ALA A 53 3.32 1.49 13.63
C ALA A 53 3.00 2.39 12.42
N LEU A 54 3.93 2.50 11.46
CA LEU A 54 3.66 3.26 10.23
C LEU A 54 2.66 2.54 9.33
N MET A 55 2.78 1.22 9.18
CA MET A 55 1.83 0.41 8.40
C MET A 55 0.42 0.52 8.97
N GLU A 56 0.28 0.32 10.28
CA GLU A 56 -1.00 0.40 10.99
C GLU A 56 -1.68 1.76 10.78
N ASN A 57 -0.95 2.86 10.98
CA ASN A 57 -1.45 4.21 10.76
C ASN A 57 -1.92 4.43 9.31
N GLN A 58 -1.18 3.91 8.32
CA GLN A 58 -1.58 4.02 6.91
C GLN A 58 -2.83 3.20 6.60
N VAL A 59 -2.92 1.97 7.12
CA VAL A 59 -4.08 1.09 6.91
C VAL A 59 -5.33 1.67 7.54
N ILE A 60 -5.26 2.19 8.77
CA ILE A 60 -6.40 2.87 9.41
C ILE A 60 -6.88 4.04 8.56
N ALA A 61 -5.96 4.93 8.14
CA ALA A 61 -6.31 6.10 7.32
C ALA A 61 -6.88 5.73 5.93
N LEU A 62 -6.53 4.57 5.38
CA LEU A 62 -7.10 4.05 4.14
C LEU A 62 -8.50 3.47 4.36
N LYS A 63 -8.70 2.67 5.43
CA LYS A 63 -10.00 2.10 5.79
C LYS A 63 -11.03 3.18 6.11
N GLU A 64 -10.63 4.25 6.80
CA GLU A 64 -11.49 5.42 7.05
C GLU A 64 -12.00 6.10 5.77
N LYS A 65 -11.25 5.97 4.67
CA LYS A 65 -11.63 6.48 3.34
C LYS A 65 -12.38 5.44 2.49
N GLY A 66 -12.75 4.30 3.08
CA GLY A 66 -13.40 3.19 2.38
C GLY A 66 -12.47 2.42 1.43
N ILE A 67 -11.15 2.56 1.59
CA ILE A 67 -10.17 1.84 0.77
C ILE A 67 -9.78 0.55 1.50
N SER A 68 -9.99 -0.59 0.85
CA SER A 68 -9.59 -1.90 1.38
C SER A 68 -8.06 -2.01 1.39
N ALA A 69 -7.49 -2.04 2.60
CA ALA A 69 -6.06 -2.16 2.83
C ALA A 69 -5.83 -3.02 4.06
N GLU A 70 -4.76 -3.81 4.05
CA GLU A 70 -4.35 -4.63 5.20
C GLU A 70 -2.83 -4.56 5.38
N TYR A 71 -2.36 -5.03 6.53
CA TYR A 71 -0.94 -5.24 6.75
C TYR A 71 -0.69 -6.64 7.31
N LEU A 72 0.49 -7.20 7.03
CA LEU A 72 1.00 -8.44 7.61
C LEU A 72 2.29 -8.14 8.40
N SER A 73 2.33 -8.59 9.65
CA SER A 73 3.52 -8.53 10.51
C SER A 73 3.64 -9.78 11.36
N SER A 74 4.84 -10.07 11.87
CA SER A 74 5.06 -11.19 12.81
C SER A 74 4.18 -11.08 14.07
N THR A 75 3.91 -9.85 14.52
CA THR A 75 3.15 -9.52 15.74
C THR A 75 1.63 -9.69 15.62
N GLN A 76 1.08 -9.82 14.40
CA GLN A 76 -0.36 -9.97 14.24
C GLN A 76 -0.86 -11.36 14.68
N PRO A 77 -2.07 -11.43 15.27
CA PRO A 77 -2.72 -12.71 15.58
C PRO A 77 -2.90 -13.58 14.32
N THR A 78 -2.66 -14.89 14.46
CA THR A 78 -2.76 -15.86 13.35
C THR A 78 -4.10 -15.80 12.62
N HIS A 79 -5.21 -15.61 13.34
CA HIS A 79 -6.55 -15.53 12.73
C HIS A 79 -6.70 -14.33 11.78
N VAL A 80 -6.00 -13.22 12.02
CA VAL A 80 -6.01 -12.05 11.12
C VAL A 80 -5.23 -12.37 9.86
N LYS A 81 -4.05 -12.98 10.01
CA LYS A 81 -3.22 -13.40 8.88
C LYS A 81 -3.96 -14.37 7.98
N ASN A 82 -4.61 -15.39 8.56
CA ASN A 82 -5.37 -16.38 7.81
C ASN A 82 -6.49 -15.74 6.98
N LYS A 83 -7.23 -14.78 7.53
CA LYS A 83 -8.26 -14.06 6.77
C LYS A 83 -7.69 -13.27 5.59
N ILE A 84 -6.53 -12.66 5.77
CA ILE A 84 -5.85 -11.95 4.67
C ILE A 84 -5.44 -12.97 3.59
N HIS A 85 -4.83 -14.09 3.98
CA HIS A 85 -4.46 -15.15 3.03
C HIS A 85 -5.68 -15.72 2.30
N GLU A 86 -6.79 -15.98 2.99
CA GLU A 86 -8.05 -16.42 2.38
C GLU A 86 -8.60 -15.41 1.36
N ASP A 87 -8.54 -14.11 1.63
CA ASP A 87 -8.92 -13.07 0.66
C ASP A 87 -8.00 -13.07 -0.56
N LEU A 88 -6.69 -13.21 -0.35
CA LEU A 88 -5.70 -13.28 -1.43
C LEU A 88 -5.92 -14.52 -2.32
N ASP A 89 -6.22 -15.68 -1.71
CA ASP A 89 -6.42 -16.95 -2.39
C ASP A 89 -7.80 -17.06 -3.08
N SER A 90 -8.71 -16.11 -2.82
CA SER A 90 -10.06 -16.09 -3.41
C SER A 90 -10.09 -15.90 -4.94
N GLY A 91 -8.96 -15.52 -5.55
CA GLY A 91 -8.85 -15.18 -6.97
C GLY A 91 -9.45 -13.81 -7.34
N LYS A 92 -10.21 -13.18 -6.43
CA LYS A 92 -10.72 -11.81 -6.55
C LYS A 92 -10.55 -11.07 -5.22
N PRO A 93 -9.28 -10.84 -4.80
CA PRO A 93 -8.99 -10.20 -3.52
C PRO A 93 -9.67 -8.84 -3.42
N SER A 94 -10.30 -8.61 -2.27
CA SER A 94 -10.90 -7.32 -1.94
C SER A 94 -9.83 -6.30 -1.52
N VAL A 95 -8.70 -6.77 -0.98
CA VAL A 95 -7.55 -5.93 -0.60
C VAL A 95 -6.94 -5.24 -1.84
N ARG A 96 -6.70 -3.93 -1.74
CA ARG A 96 -6.04 -3.13 -2.79
C ARG A 96 -4.63 -2.71 -2.43
N LEU A 97 -4.36 -2.52 -1.14
CA LEU A 97 -3.02 -2.27 -0.60
C LEU A 97 -2.70 -3.28 0.50
N LEU A 98 -1.58 -3.99 0.34
CA LEU A 98 -1.06 -4.90 1.35
C LEU A 98 0.29 -4.40 1.84
N TYR A 99 0.36 -4.03 3.11
CA TYR A 99 1.61 -3.63 3.76
C TYR A 99 2.29 -4.85 4.37
N VAL A 100 3.60 -4.98 4.21
CA VAL A 100 4.36 -6.12 4.77
C VAL A 100 5.68 -5.64 5.38
N THR A 101 6.15 -6.34 6.40
CA THR A 101 7.51 -6.15 6.89
C THR A 101 8.52 -6.82 5.95
N PRO A 102 9.77 -6.31 5.84
CA PRO A 102 10.78 -6.89 4.95
C PRO A 102 11.07 -8.37 5.20
N GLU A 103 10.95 -8.83 6.45
CA GLU A 103 11.24 -10.21 6.84
C GLU A 103 10.22 -11.22 6.28
N LEU A 104 9.07 -10.76 5.80
CA LEU A 104 8.06 -11.63 5.18
C LEU A 104 8.33 -11.91 3.69
N ILE A 105 9.26 -11.17 3.07
CA ILE A 105 9.60 -11.32 1.65
C ILE A 105 11.05 -11.76 1.42
N ALA A 106 11.82 -11.92 2.49
CA ALA A 106 13.19 -12.43 2.49
C ALA A 106 13.19 -13.96 2.47
#